data_AF-A0A0J8U4N8-F1
#
_entry.id   AF-A0A0J8U4N8-F1
#
_cell.length_a   1.000
_cell.length_b   1.000
_cell.length_c   1.000
_cell.angle_alpha   90.00
_cell.angle_beta   90.00
_cell.angle_gamma   90.00
#
_symmetry.space_group_name_H-M   'P 1'
#
loop_
_entity.id
_entity.type
_entity.pdbx_description
1 polymer ?
#
loop_
_entity_poly.entity_id
_entity_poly.type
_entity_poly.pdbx_seq_one_letter_code
_entity_poly.pdbx_strand_id
1 'polypeptide(L)'
;MIRILLVLILAAAAIIDDPVYSVEKSAEILCVSPSFLREQLRKRRFAGYKAAGRWMMRESQIRAAMDAMSTEANAPEPASPAGLPPRSKIRRRVHARISA
;
A
#
# COMPACT_ATOMS: atom_id res chain seq x y z
N MET A 1 -30.58 14.67 6.60
CA MET A 1 -30.59 14.75 5.12
C MET A 1 -29.54 15.71 4.57
N ILE A 2 -29.45 16.97 5.04
CA ILE A 2 -28.47 17.97 4.55
C ILE A 2 -27.00 17.50 4.65
N ARG A 3 -26.64 16.82 5.75
CA ARG A 3 -25.26 16.33 5.99
C ARG A 3 -24.80 15.27 4.99
N ILE A 4 -25.71 14.43 4.50
CA ILE A 4 -25.42 13.38 3.50
C ILE A 4 -25.22 14.01 2.12
N LEU A 5 -26.07 14.98 1.77
CA LEU A 5 -25.97 15.71 0.50
C LEU A 5 -24.65 16.49 0.41
N LEU A 6 -24.23 17.13 1.50
CA LEU A 6 -22.98 17.89 1.56
C LEU A 6 -21.74 16.99 1.41
N VAL A 7 -21.74 15.81 2.02
CA VAL A 7 -20.66 14.81 1.89
C VAL A 7 -20.57 14.27 0.45
N LEU A 8 -21.71 13.99 -0.18
CA LEU A 8 -21.73 13.52 -1.58
C LEU A 8 -21.21 14.59 -2.56
N ILE A 9 -21.55 15.86 -2.35
CA ILE A 9 -21.07 16.97 -3.19
C ILE A 9 -19.56 17.17 -3.01
N LEU A 10 -19.05 17.15 -1.78
CA LEU A 10 -17.61 17.24 -1.50
C LEU A 10 -16.83 16.06 -2.10
N ALA A 11 -17.35 14.84 -1.97
CA ALA A 11 -16.74 13.66 -2.59
C ALA A 11 -16.75 13.74 -4.13
N ALA A 12 -17.84 14.23 -4.73
CA ALA A 12 -17.93 14.42 -6.18
C ALA A 12 -16.96 15.50 -6.69
N ALA A 13 -16.82 16.62 -5.97
CA ALA A 13 -15.86 17.68 -6.34
C ALA A 13 -14.41 17.16 -6.31
N ALA A 14 -14.06 16.32 -5.34
CA ALA A 14 -12.74 15.69 -5.25
C ALA A 14 -12.43 14.72 -6.42
N ILE A 15 -13.46 14.21 -7.10
CA ILE A 15 -13.29 13.32 -8.27
C ILE A 15 -13.03 14.12 -9.56
N ILE A 16 -13.53 15.35 -9.65
CA ILE A 16 -13.42 16.20 -10.86
C ILE A 16 -12.00 16.74 -11.01
N ASP A 17 -11.32 17.04 -9.90
CA ASP A 17 -9.95 17.54 -9.87
C ASP A 17 -8.96 16.46 -9.40
N ASP A 18 -9.06 15.25 -9.98
CA ASP A 18 -8.16 14.13 -9.70
C ASP A 18 -7.08 14.04 -10.79
N PRO A 19 -5.85 14.54 -10.52
CA PRO A 19 -4.81 14.63 -11.52
C PRO A 19 -4.46 13.25 -12.10
N VAL A 20 -4.21 13.23 -13.41
CA VAL A 20 -3.82 12.01 -14.13
C VAL A 20 -2.32 12.03 -14.36
N TYR A 21 -1.65 10.97 -13.92
CA TYR A 21 -0.22 10.77 -14.09
C TYR A 21 0.06 9.64 -15.07
N SER A 22 1.15 9.77 -15.81
CA SER A 22 1.71 8.64 -16.56
C SER A 22 2.28 7.60 -15.61
N VAL A 23 2.51 6.38 -16.09
CA VAL A 23 3.14 5.34 -15.26
C VAL A 23 4.53 5.74 -14.81
N GLU A 24 5.30 6.45 -15.62
CA GLU A 24 6.64 6.92 -15.27
C GLU A 24 6.56 7.84 -14.06
N LYS A 25 5.65 8.84 -14.11
CA LYS A 25 5.48 9.75 -12.99
C LYS A 25 4.88 9.08 -11.75
N SER A 26 3.94 8.16 -11.95
CA SER A 26 3.34 7.38 -10.86
C SER A 26 4.37 6.49 -10.17
N ALA A 27 5.30 5.91 -10.92
CA ALA A 27 6.38 5.09 -10.39
C ALA A 27 7.37 5.92 -9.55
N GLU A 28 7.69 7.14 -9.98
CA GLU A 28 8.46 8.09 -9.17
C GLU A 28 7.77 8.39 -7.84
N ILE A 29 6.47 8.71 -7.87
CA ILE A 29 5.69 9.05 -6.67
C ILE A 29 5.63 7.86 -5.69
N LEU A 30 5.51 6.64 -6.20
CA LEU A 30 5.48 5.41 -5.40
C LEU A 30 6.87 4.91 -5.01
N CYS A 31 7.95 5.57 -5.46
CA CYS A 31 9.34 5.12 -5.28
C CYS A 31 9.59 3.67 -5.76
N VAL A 32 8.96 3.25 -6.86
CA VAL A 32 9.12 1.92 -7.47
C VAL A 32 9.66 2.01 -8.89
N SER A 33 10.12 0.89 -9.45
CA SER A 33 10.52 0.87 -10.86
C SER A 33 9.29 0.94 -11.80
N PRO A 34 9.38 1.66 -12.93
CA PRO A 34 8.28 1.71 -13.90
C PRO A 34 7.92 0.33 -14.48
N SER A 35 8.89 -0.58 -14.63
CA SER A 35 8.65 -1.95 -15.09
C SER A 35 7.81 -2.75 -14.08
N PHE A 36 8.14 -2.66 -12.79
CA PHE A 36 7.36 -3.26 -11.71
C PHE A 36 5.92 -2.74 -11.72
N LEU A 37 5.74 -1.42 -11.80
CA LEU A 37 4.40 -0.83 -11.79
C LEU A 37 3.57 -1.28 -13.00
N ARG A 38 4.15 -1.34 -14.20
CA ARG A 38 3.46 -1.89 -15.39
C ARG A 38 3.06 -3.35 -15.20
N GLU A 39 3.88 -4.16 -14.54
CA GLU A 39 3.54 -5.54 -14.25
C GLU A 39 2.36 -5.64 -13.26
N GLN A 40 2.36 -4.84 -12.19
CA GLN A 40 1.25 -4.84 -11.23
C GLN A 40 -0.07 -4.38 -11.85
N LEU A 41 -0.03 -3.38 -12.75
CA LEU A 41 -1.20 -2.93 -13.51
C LEU A 41 -1.73 -4.01 -14.45
N ARG A 42 -0.85 -4.77 -15.12
CA ARG A 42 -1.25 -5.92 -15.94
C ARG A 42 -1.90 -7.03 -15.10
N LYS A 43 -1.37 -7.29 -13.90
CA LYS A 43 -1.93 -8.24 -12.93
C LYS A 43 -3.18 -7.73 -12.23
N ARG A 44 -3.63 -6.49 -12.52
CA ARG A 44 -4.79 -5.83 -11.89
C ARG A 44 -4.69 -5.73 -10.36
N ARG A 45 -3.46 -5.75 -9.82
CA ARG A 45 -3.23 -5.58 -8.38
C ARG A 45 -3.43 -4.12 -7.94
N PHE A 46 -3.12 -3.19 -8.83
CA PHE A 46 -3.39 -1.75 -8.65
C PHE A 46 -4.39 -1.27 -9.68
N ALA A 47 -5.19 -0.28 -9.29
CA ALA A 47 -6.13 0.39 -10.18
C ALA A 47 -5.38 1.31 -11.15
N GLY A 48 -5.76 1.28 -12.42
CA GLY A 48 -5.22 2.13 -13.47
C GLY A 48 -5.91 1.83 -14.79
N TYR A 49 -5.72 2.71 -15.78
CA TYR A 49 -6.37 2.56 -17.07
C TYR A 49 -5.43 2.86 -18.22
N LYS A 50 -5.83 2.50 -19.45
CA LYS A 50 -5.07 2.84 -20.65
C LYS A 50 -5.71 4.03 -21.36
N ALA A 51 -4.93 5.08 -21.58
CA ALA A 51 -5.27 6.18 -22.47
C ALA A 51 -4.33 6.11 -23.69
N ALA A 52 -4.90 6.00 -24.90
CA ALA A 52 -4.12 5.91 -26.15
C ALA A 52 -2.98 4.85 -26.11
N GLY A 53 -3.28 3.67 -25.55
CA GLY A 53 -2.31 2.56 -25.44
C GLY A 53 -1.27 2.71 -24.32
N ARG A 54 -1.21 3.86 -23.64
CA ARG A 54 -0.32 4.11 -22.50
C ARG A 54 -1.07 3.92 -21.20
N TRP A 55 -0.41 3.31 -20.22
CA TRP A 55 -0.97 3.19 -18.88
C TRP A 55 -0.92 4.55 -18.17
N MET A 56 -2.01 4.88 -17.47
CA MET A 56 -2.18 6.09 -16.69
C MET A 56 -2.82 5.72 -15.34
N MET A 57 -2.50 6.49 -14.31
CA MET A 57 -3.10 6.38 -12.99
C MET A 57 -3.57 7.75 -12.53
N ARG A 58 -4.70 7.77 -11.82
CA ARG A 58 -5.15 8.98 -11.12
C ARG A 58 -4.48 9.11 -9.75
N GLU A 59 -4.43 10.29 -9.18
CA GLU A 59 -3.84 10.50 -7.86
C GLU A 59 -4.54 9.67 -6.78
N SER A 60 -5.87 9.60 -6.81
CA SER A 60 -6.64 8.75 -5.91
C SER A 60 -6.22 7.27 -5.96
N GLN A 61 -5.92 6.76 -7.16
CA GLN A 61 -5.47 5.39 -7.38
C GLN A 61 -4.04 5.17 -6.87
N ILE A 62 -3.18 6.18 -7.01
CA ILE A 62 -1.82 6.17 -6.49
C ILE A 62 -1.86 6.13 -4.95
N ARG A 63 -2.69 6.96 -4.31
CA ARG A 63 -2.89 6.94 -2.85
C ARG A 63 -3.38 5.58 -2.37
N ALA A 64 -4.39 5.01 -3.03
CA ALA A 64 -4.88 3.67 -2.71
C ALA A 64 -3.79 2.59 -2.88
N ALA A 65 -2.89 2.75 -3.86
CA ALA A 65 -1.74 1.85 -4.01
C ALA A 65 -0.70 2.03 -2.89
N MET A 66 -0.47 3.26 -2.40
CA MET A 66 0.37 3.51 -1.22
C MET A 66 -0.20 2.80 0.01
N ASP A 67 -1.50 2.94 0.25
CA ASP A 67 -2.17 2.29 1.38
C ASP A 67 -2.07 0.76 1.28
N ALA A 68 -2.25 0.21 0.09
CA ALA A 68 -2.13 -1.23 -0.15
C ALA A 68 -0.69 -1.77 -0.02
N MET A 69 0.33 -0.92 -0.19
CA MET A 69 1.74 -1.27 0.03
C MET A 69 2.21 -0.98 1.45
N SER A 70 1.47 -0.14 2.18
CA SER A 70 1.75 0.18 3.57
C SER A 70 1.47 -1.03 4.47
N THR A 71 2.24 -1.15 5.53
CA THR A 71 2.02 -2.12 6.60
C THR A 71 2.29 -1.41 7.90
N GLU A 72 1.43 -1.63 8.90
CA GLU A 72 1.62 -1.07 10.22
C GLU A 72 2.96 -1.51 10.81
N ALA A 73 3.71 -0.55 11.33
CA ALA A 73 4.94 -0.85 12.03
C ALA A 73 4.63 -1.62 13.31
N ASN A 74 5.15 -2.85 13.42
CA ASN A 74 5.02 -3.61 14.65
C ASN A 74 5.74 -2.88 15.79
N ALA A 75 5.09 -2.84 16.96
CA ALA A 75 5.73 -2.33 18.16
C ALA A 75 7.04 -3.10 18.43
N PRO A 76 8.11 -2.42 18.91
CA PRO A 76 9.32 -3.10 19.33
C PRO A 76 8.97 -4.14 20.38
N GLU A 77 9.38 -5.40 20.18
CA GLU A 77 9.14 -6.44 21.18
C GLU A 77 9.85 -6.02 22.49
N PRO A 78 9.17 -6.07 23.65
CA PRO A 78 9.80 -5.74 24.92
C PRO A 78 11.05 -6.60 25.12
N ALA A 79 12.11 -5.97 25.63
CA ALA A 79 13.35 -6.66 25.97
C ALA A 79 13.04 -7.89 26.83
N SER A 80 13.67 -9.02 26.50
CA SER A 80 13.50 -10.24 27.30
C SER A 80 13.87 -9.94 28.75
N PRO A 81 13.08 -10.34 29.76
CA PRO A 81 13.46 -10.21 31.18
C PRO A 81 14.82 -10.83 31.49
N ALA A 82 15.25 -11.80 30.67
CA ALA A 82 16.54 -12.48 30.78
C ALA A 82 17.67 -11.87 29.90
N GLY A 83 17.49 -10.69 29.31
CA GLY A 83 18.49 -10.04 28.44
C GLY A 83 18.80 -10.79 27.13
N LEU A 84 17.98 -11.79 26.78
CA LEU A 84 18.25 -12.66 25.64
C LEU A 84 17.95 -11.98 24.29
N PRO A 85 18.81 -12.19 23.27
CA PRO A 85 18.60 -11.64 21.94
C PRO A 85 17.39 -12.30 21.24
N PRO A 86 16.70 -11.58 20.32
CA PRO A 86 15.46 -12.04 19.68
C PRO A 86 15.54 -13.44 19.04
N ARG A 87 16.67 -13.76 18.40
CA ARG A 87 16.91 -15.08 17.77
C ARG A 87 16.89 -16.25 18.77
N SER A 88 17.20 -16.01 20.04
CA SER A 88 17.21 -17.05 21.08
C SER A 88 15.78 -17.49 21.47
N LYS A 89 14.81 -16.57 21.43
CA LYS A 89 13.39 -16.84 21.72
C LYS A 89 12.77 -17.79 20.69
N ILE A 90 13.04 -17.56 19.40
CA ILE A 90 12.49 -18.36 18.29
C ILE A 90 12.94 -19.83 18.41
N ARG A 91 14.24 -20.06 18.68
CA ARG A 91 14.78 -21.42 18.79
C ARG A 91 14.14 -22.22 19.92
N ARG A 92 13.87 -21.59 21.08
CA ARG A 92 13.17 -22.26 22.20
C ARG A 92 11.71 -22.57 21.89
N ARG A 93 10.97 -21.66 21.25
CA ARG A 93 9.56 -21.94 20.89
C ARG A 93 9.46 -23.11 19.92
N VAL A 94 10.34 -23.16 18.92
CA VAL A 94 10.38 -24.27 17.96
C VAL A 94 10.72 -25.58 18.66
N HIS A 95 11.75 -25.59 19.52
CA HIS A 95 12.11 -26.79 20.28
C HIS A 95 10.98 -27.27 21.20
N ALA A 96 10.39 -26.37 21.99
CA ALA A 96 9.30 -26.71 22.93
C ALA A 96 8.06 -27.26 22.21
N ARG A 97 7.81 -26.84 20.96
CA ARG A 97 6.69 -27.32 20.14
C ARG A 97 6.95 -28.66 19.47
N ILE A 98 8.21 -29.05 19.28
CA ILE A 98 8.62 -30.35 18.72
C ILE A 98 8.70 -31.42 19.83
N SER A 99 8.94 -31.00 21.08
CA SER A 99 9.08 -31.89 22.24
C SER A 99 7.77 -32.18 22.99
N ALA A 100 6.63 -31.68 22.48
CA ALA A 100 5.28 -31.91 23.00
C ALA A 100 4.51 -32.79 22.00
#